data_AF-A0A812WFQ3-F1
#
_entry.id   AF-A0A812WFQ3-F1
#
_cell.length_a   1.000
_cell.length_b   1.000
_cell.length_c   1.000
_cell.angle_alpha   90.00
_cell.angle_beta   90.00
_cell.angle_gamma   90.00
#
_symmetry.space_group_name_H-M   'P 1'
#
loop_
_entity.id
_entity.type
_entity.pdbx_description
1 polymer ?
#
loop_
_entity_poly.entity_id
_entity_poly.type
_entity_poly.pdbx_seq_one_letter_code
_entity_poly.pdbx_strand_id
1 'polypeptide(L)'
;MTTFWGVFTYASIPAGFVVLLLLLSDITLLMKVASKALRAPLPLTLGNLQLNIAVLMTVFCGLLTVITYANTQRAEMKTKKIGALERETSNLFYVERNFWLSVLALTLWVTSWRLEVLFRQRPVRPAFALNLRPSKGLYMAIGIAALLLADLPLCRLNYQFQIQSYVSPGKARLQASDAAAQCSNIYASSADGSCRTFCDEVRLLSEERLSSVMFARKWHVLGRWAAEVFDMARDVQQGPSHVNQLFEKKTCADVLKSVDKSNDMVNAFCLVLAAVAVVVAFAAFSKVFGDMTETNLHTD
;
A
#
# COMPACT_ATOMS: atom_id res chain seq x y z
N MET A 1 -9.48 4.54 11.70
CA MET A 1 -8.36 5.06 10.88
C MET A 1 -7.92 6.47 11.26
N THR A 2 -8.78 7.31 11.87
CA THR A 2 -8.41 8.68 12.28
C THR A 2 -7.26 8.74 13.29
N THR A 3 -7.23 7.80 14.24
CA THR A 3 -6.18 7.72 15.28
C THR A 3 -4.79 7.39 14.71
N PHE A 4 -4.71 6.44 13.76
CA PHE A 4 -3.46 6.09 13.09
C PHE A 4 -2.85 7.28 12.34
N TRP A 5 -3.66 8.00 11.56
CA TRP A 5 -3.19 9.18 10.82
C TRP A 5 -2.75 10.31 11.74
N GLY A 6 -3.41 10.48 12.90
CA GLY A 6 -2.95 11.38 13.95
C GLY A 6 -1.55 11.00 14.42
N VAL A 7 -1.36 9.77 14.90
CA VAL A 7 -0.05 9.30 15.39
C VAL A 7 1.03 9.43 14.30
N PHE A 8 0.74 9.00 13.08
CA PHE A 8 1.68 9.12 11.96
C PHE A 8 2.10 10.58 11.70
N THR A 9 1.12 11.48 11.59
CA THR A 9 1.36 12.90 11.27
C THR A 9 2.12 13.59 12.40
N TYR A 10 1.78 13.30 13.66
CA TYR A 10 2.38 13.96 14.82
C TYR A 10 3.69 13.32 15.29
N ALA A 11 4.01 12.09 14.87
CA ALA A 11 5.29 11.45 15.21
C ALA A 11 6.27 11.46 14.03
N SER A 12 5.88 10.96 12.86
CA SER A 12 6.80 10.72 11.74
C SER A 12 7.29 12.03 11.12
N ILE A 13 6.40 12.99 10.90
CA ILE A 13 6.75 14.26 10.23
C ILE A 13 7.63 15.13 11.13
N PRO A 14 7.28 15.42 12.40
CA PRO A 14 8.16 16.17 13.29
C PRO A 14 9.51 15.49 13.52
N ALA A 15 9.54 14.16 13.69
CA ALA A 15 10.80 13.44 13.86
C ALA A 15 11.69 13.54 12.61
N GLY A 16 11.13 13.30 11.43
CA GLY A 16 11.85 13.44 10.16
C GLY A 16 12.35 14.87 9.93
N PHE A 17 11.53 15.87 10.28
CA PHE A 17 11.90 17.28 10.18
C PHE A 17 13.04 17.67 11.13
N VAL A 18 12.98 17.25 12.40
CA VAL A 18 14.06 17.49 13.38
C VAL A 18 15.36 16.85 12.91
N VAL A 19 15.32 15.59 12.44
CA VAL A 19 16.52 14.92 11.93
C VAL A 19 17.09 15.64 10.71
N LEU A 20 16.23 16.07 9.80
CA LEU A 20 16.62 16.86 8.63
C LEU A 20 17.32 18.16 9.05
N LEU A 21 16.77 18.91 10.01
CA LEU A 21 17.38 20.14 10.52
C LEU A 21 18.75 19.88 11.18
N LEU A 22 18.88 18.81 11.96
CA LEU A 22 20.17 18.43 12.57
C LEU A 22 21.22 18.12 11.51
N LEU A 23 20.83 17.45 10.41
CA LEU A 23 21.72 17.15 9.28
C LEU A 23 22.07 18.39 8.44
N LEU A 24 21.14 19.35 8.33
CA LEU A 24 21.36 20.62 7.61
C LEU A 24 22.11 21.67 8.44
N SER A 25 22.25 21.50 9.75
CA SER A 25 22.88 22.48 10.65
C SER A 25 24.37 22.72 10.39
N ASP A 26 25.05 21.80 9.69
CA ASP A 26 26.51 21.72 9.52
C ASP A 26 27.33 21.71 10.83
N ILE A 27 26.66 21.60 11.99
CA ILE A 27 27.32 21.43 13.28
C ILE A 27 27.66 19.94 13.45
N THR A 28 28.96 19.63 13.44
CA THR A 28 29.47 18.24 13.42
C THR A 28 28.87 17.37 14.54
N LEU A 29 28.68 17.90 15.75
CA LEU A 29 28.07 17.17 16.86
C LEU A 29 26.62 16.78 16.55
N LEU A 30 25.81 17.73 16.06
CA LEU A 30 24.40 17.51 15.73
C LEU A 30 24.25 16.52 14.57
N MET A 31 25.08 16.66 13.53
CA MET A 31 25.11 15.71 12.41
C MET A 31 25.49 14.30 12.86
N LYS A 32 26.46 14.15 13.78
CA LYS A 32 26.83 12.84 14.37
C LYS A 32 25.69 12.23 15.17
N VAL A 33 24.98 13.02 15.98
CA VAL A 33 23.81 12.56 16.74
C VAL A 33 22.70 12.09 15.79
N ALA A 34 22.38 12.89 14.77
CA ALA A 34 21.38 12.54 13.77
C ALA A 34 21.76 11.28 12.98
N SER A 35 23.00 11.17 12.52
CA SER A 35 23.50 9.98 11.82
C SER A 35 23.47 8.74 12.72
N LYS A 36 23.85 8.86 14.00
CA LYS A 36 23.75 7.74 14.96
C LYS A 36 22.30 7.31 15.19
N ALA A 37 21.37 8.25 15.30
CA ALA A 37 19.94 7.95 15.44
C ALA A 37 19.40 7.24 14.19
N LEU A 38 19.70 7.73 12.99
CA LEU A 38 19.28 7.11 11.74
C LEU A 38 19.87 5.71 11.53
N ARG A 39 21.08 5.47 12.05
CA ARG A 39 21.81 4.19 11.97
C ARG A 39 21.52 3.22 13.10
N ALA A 40 20.74 3.61 14.12
CA ALA A 40 20.46 2.74 15.24
C ALA A 40 19.98 1.39 14.70
N PRO A 41 20.74 0.30 14.93
CA PRO A 41 20.42 -0.98 14.33
C PRO A 41 19.07 -1.42 14.84
N LEU A 42 18.14 -1.66 13.93
CA LEU A 42 16.90 -2.30 14.29
C LEU A 42 17.18 -3.79 14.53
N PRO A 43 16.44 -4.45 15.43
CA PRO A 43 16.58 -5.88 15.67
C PRO A 43 16.21 -6.73 14.43
N LEU A 44 15.71 -6.10 13.36
CA LEU A 44 15.35 -6.74 12.10
C LEU A 44 16.56 -6.79 11.17
N THR A 45 17.26 -7.93 11.18
CA THR A 45 18.28 -8.26 10.16
C THR A 45 17.64 -9.14 9.08
N LEU A 46 17.73 -8.73 7.82
CA LEU A 46 17.26 -9.51 6.67
C LEU A 46 18.50 -10.05 5.93
N GLY A 47 19.05 -11.16 6.44
CA GLY A 47 20.32 -11.71 5.97
C GLY A 47 21.47 -10.71 6.17
N ASN A 48 22.20 -10.40 5.09
CA ASN A 48 23.33 -9.45 5.11
C ASN A 48 22.90 -7.97 5.02
N LEU A 49 21.59 -7.68 5.00
CA LEU A 49 21.07 -6.33 4.92
C LEU A 49 20.72 -5.83 6.32
N GLN A 50 21.54 -4.91 6.84
CA GLN A 50 21.22 -4.16 8.06
C GLN A 50 20.22 -3.06 7.70
N LEU A 51 19.00 -3.19 8.21
CA LEU A 51 17.98 -2.15 8.07
C LEU A 51 18.20 -1.09 9.12
N ASN A 52 18.39 0.14 8.64
CA ASN A 52 18.48 1.31 9.49
C ASN A 52 17.10 2.00 9.56
N ILE A 53 16.91 2.87 10.55
CA ILE A 53 15.63 3.55 10.77
C ILE A 53 15.28 4.42 9.55
N ALA A 54 16.26 5.04 8.92
CA ALA A 54 16.08 5.88 7.74
C ALA A 54 15.38 5.13 6.59
N VAL A 55 15.89 3.94 6.26
CA VAL A 55 15.35 3.08 5.20
C VAL A 55 13.97 2.57 5.60
N LEU A 56 13.78 2.12 6.84
CA LEU A 56 12.48 1.63 7.31
C LEU A 56 11.39 2.72 7.21
N MET A 57 11.69 3.93 7.68
CA MET A 57 10.75 5.06 7.60
C MET A 57 10.48 5.49 6.17
N THR A 58 11.51 5.48 5.31
CA THR A 58 11.36 5.76 3.88
C THR A 58 10.42 4.74 3.21
N VAL A 59 10.63 3.45 3.45
CA VAL A 59 9.77 2.35 2.97
C VAL A 59 8.33 2.55 3.44
N PHE A 60 8.15 2.80 4.72
CA PHE A 60 6.84 2.96 5.34
C PHE A 60 6.08 4.18 4.78
N CYS A 61 6.74 5.35 4.70
CA CYS A 61 6.15 6.54 4.10
C CYS A 61 5.87 6.36 2.60
N GLY A 62 6.73 5.61 1.89
CA GLY A 62 6.53 5.25 0.48
C GLY A 62 5.26 4.43 0.28
N LEU A 63 5.08 3.36 1.06
CA LEU A 63 3.86 2.54 1.06
C LEU A 63 2.61 3.38 1.35
N LEU A 64 2.65 4.23 2.39
CA LEU A 64 1.53 5.11 2.73
C LEU A 64 1.19 6.10 1.61
N THR A 65 2.20 6.63 0.92
CA THR A 65 2.01 7.54 -0.21
C THR A 65 1.27 6.86 -1.36
N VAL A 66 1.65 5.63 -1.70
CA VAL A 66 0.97 4.85 -2.74
C VAL A 66 -0.48 4.53 -2.36
N ILE A 67 -0.71 4.11 -1.11
CA ILE A 67 -2.06 3.78 -0.61
C ILE A 67 -2.96 5.01 -0.63
N THR A 68 -2.46 6.15 -0.14
CA THR A 68 -3.25 7.40 -0.10
C THR A 68 -3.51 7.95 -1.48
N TYR A 69 -2.54 7.87 -2.40
CA TYR A 69 -2.74 8.27 -3.79
C TYR A 69 -3.84 7.44 -4.48
N ALA A 70 -3.83 6.12 -4.30
CA ALA A 70 -4.88 5.24 -4.83
C ALA A 70 -6.27 5.62 -4.28
N ASN A 71 -6.36 5.98 -3.00
CA ASN A 71 -7.60 6.45 -2.39
C ASN A 71 -8.06 7.79 -2.96
N THR A 72 -7.13 8.73 -3.20
CA THR A 72 -7.44 10.03 -3.84
C THR A 72 -8.04 9.80 -5.22
N GLN A 73 -7.39 8.99 -6.06
CA GLN A 73 -7.88 8.68 -7.40
C GLN A 73 -9.28 8.06 -7.39
N ARG A 74 -9.56 7.19 -6.41
CA ARG A 74 -10.90 6.62 -6.26
C ARG A 74 -11.94 7.65 -5.80
N ALA A 75 -11.60 8.50 -4.84
CA ALA A 75 -12.48 9.56 -4.36
C ALA A 75 -12.80 10.54 -5.51
N GLU A 76 -11.81 10.95 -6.30
CA GLU A 76 -12.02 11.79 -7.48
C GLU A 76 -12.99 11.14 -8.48
N MET A 77 -12.83 9.85 -8.77
CA MET A 77 -13.75 9.15 -9.66
C MET A 77 -15.18 9.06 -9.11
N LYS A 78 -15.36 8.95 -7.79
CA LYS A 78 -16.69 8.96 -7.16
C LYS A 78 -17.34 10.34 -7.25
N THR A 79 -16.61 11.39 -6.90
CA THR A 79 -17.08 12.77 -7.01
C THR A 79 -17.44 13.15 -8.45
N LYS A 80 -16.65 12.69 -9.44
CA LYS A 80 -16.95 12.88 -10.87
C LYS A 80 -18.24 12.16 -11.32
N LYS A 81 -18.58 11.01 -10.72
CA LYS A 81 -19.76 10.22 -11.09
C LYS A 81 -21.05 10.70 -10.43
N ILE A 82 -21.00 11.00 -9.14
CA ILE A 82 -22.18 11.33 -8.32
C ILE A 82 -22.48 12.85 -8.39
N GLY A 83 -21.52 13.65 -8.81
CA GLY A 83 -21.56 15.11 -8.70
C GLY A 83 -20.94 15.58 -7.38
N ALA A 84 -20.77 16.89 -7.26
CA ALA A 84 -20.15 17.54 -6.10
C ALA A 84 -21.10 17.60 -4.88
N LEU A 85 -21.54 16.44 -4.40
CA LEU A 85 -22.23 16.35 -3.12
C LEU A 85 -21.26 16.74 -1.99
N GLU A 86 -21.70 17.59 -1.06
CA GLU A 86 -20.86 18.14 0.02
C GLU A 86 -20.13 17.05 0.84
N ARG A 87 -20.77 15.90 1.04
CA ARG A 87 -20.17 14.76 1.72
C ARG A 87 -19.01 14.14 0.95
N GLU A 88 -19.13 14.02 -0.37
CA GLU A 88 -18.10 13.41 -1.22
C GLU A 88 -16.94 14.38 -1.44
N THR A 89 -17.20 15.69 -1.54
CA THR A 89 -16.14 16.70 -1.61
C THR A 89 -15.36 16.80 -0.29
N SER A 90 -16.04 16.73 0.86
CA SER A 90 -15.39 16.65 2.18
C SER A 90 -14.50 15.41 2.31
N ASN A 91 -15.01 14.24 1.87
CA ASN A 91 -14.24 13.01 1.87
C ASN A 91 -13.01 13.10 0.95
N LEU A 92 -13.16 13.65 -0.26
CA LEU A 92 -12.06 13.88 -1.19
C LEU A 92 -10.96 14.75 -0.55
N PHE A 93 -11.33 15.87 0.07
CA PHE A 93 -10.38 16.76 0.75
C PHE A 93 -9.62 16.04 1.87
N TYR A 94 -10.30 15.22 2.66
CA TYR A 94 -9.66 14.45 3.73
C TYR A 94 -8.61 13.46 3.19
N VAL A 95 -8.93 12.77 2.10
CA VAL A 95 -8.04 11.78 1.47
C VAL A 95 -6.86 12.47 0.79
N GLU A 96 -7.10 13.57 0.08
CA GLU A 96 -6.06 14.42 -0.53
C GLU A 96 -5.08 14.95 0.50
N ARG A 97 -5.58 15.46 1.63
CA ARG A 97 -4.73 15.93 2.73
C ARG A 97 -3.80 14.82 3.22
N ASN A 98 -4.32 13.60 3.43
CA ASN A 98 -3.49 12.47 3.89
C ASN A 98 -2.45 12.05 2.85
N PHE A 99 -2.76 12.18 1.55
CA PHE A 99 -1.80 11.98 0.47
C PHE A 99 -0.64 12.98 0.56
N TRP A 100 -0.93 14.29 0.64
CA TRP A 100 0.11 15.31 0.75
C TRP A 100 0.96 15.18 2.02
N LEU A 101 0.36 14.80 3.15
CA LEU A 101 1.11 14.50 4.37
C LEU A 101 2.05 13.30 4.21
N SER A 102 1.61 12.26 3.47
CA SER A 102 2.45 11.09 3.19
C SER A 102 3.62 11.44 2.26
N VAL A 103 3.38 12.25 1.22
CA VAL A 103 4.41 12.77 0.32
C VAL A 103 5.42 13.63 1.07
N LEU A 104 4.95 14.50 1.97
CA LEU A 104 5.83 15.33 2.81
C LEU A 104 6.71 14.45 3.70
N ALA A 105 6.12 13.48 4.40
CA ALA A 105 6.85 12.55 5.25
C ALA A 105 7.90 11.76 4.45
N LEU A 106 7.51 11.21 3.29
CA LEU A 106 8.43 10.50 2.39
C LEU A 106 9.60 11.40 1.96
N THR A 107 9.32 12.65 1.58
CA THR A 107 10.35 13.60 1.17
C THR A 107 11.32 13.90 2.31
N LEU A 108 10.83 14.13 3.53
CA LEU A 108 11.67 14.36 4.71
C LEU A 108 12.57 13.17 5.02
N TRP A 109 12.05 11.95 4.95
CA TRP A 109 12.82 10.75 5.26
C TRP A 109 13.82 10.39 4.16
N VAL A 110 13.45 10.53 2.88
CA VAL A 110 14.38 10.34 1.75
C VAL A 110 15.51 11.35 1.78
N THR A 111 15.21 12.63 2.04
CA THR A 111 16.24 13.68 2.14
C THR A 111 17.15 13.48 3.34
N SER A 112 16.60 13.16 4.51
CA SER A 112 17.37 12.83 5.72
C SER A 112 18.29 11.63 5.49
N TRP A 113 17.76 10.57 4.89
CA TRP A 113 18.54 9.40 4.51
C TRP A 113 19.68 9.76 3.54
N ARG A 114 19.39 10.57 2.51
CA ARG A 114 20.40 10.96 1.53
C ARG A 114 21.49 11.85 2.14
N LEU A 115 21.12 12.81 2.97
CA LEU A 115 22.07 13.70 3.66
C LEU A 115 22.95 12.93 4.64
N GLU A 116 22.41 11.94 5.33
CA GLU A 116 23.17 11.04 6.20
C GLU A 116 24.23 10.27 5.42
N VAL A 117 23.86 9.72 4.26
CA VAL A 117 24.79 9.04 3.35
C VAL A 117 25.88 10.00 2.86
N LEU A 118 25.51 11.23 2.49
CA LEU A 118 26.47 12.25 2.04
C LEU A 118 27.43 12.69 3.15
N PHE A 119 26.93 12.85 4.38
CA PHE A 119 27.75 13.17 5.54
C PHE A 119 28.82 12.11 5.79
N ARG A 120 28.46 10.82 5.64
CA ARG A 120 29.42 9.71 5.72
C ARG A 120 30.47 9.76 4.62
N GLN A 121 30.05 10.18 3.42
CA GLN A 121 30.90 10.23 2.22
C GLN A 121 31.87 11.41 2.22
N ARG A 122 31.84 12.33 3.20
CA ARG A 122 32.85 13.40 3.33
C ARG A 122 34.24 12.75 3.46
N PRO A 123 35.12 12.87 2.45
CA PRO A 123 36.28 12.00 2.31
C PRO A 123 37.37 12.34 3.34
N VAL A 124 37.86 11.32 4.05
CA VAL A 124 39.19 11.32 4.68
C VAL A 124 40.11 10.52 3.75
N ARG A 125 40.59 11.18 2.67
CA ARG A 125 41.53 10.71 1.62
C ARG A 125 41.06 9.56 0.69
N PRO A 126 41.42 9.60 -0.62
CA PRO A 126 41.14 8.51 -1.54
C PRO A 126 42.22 7.42 -1.43
N ALA A 127 41.82 6.15 -1.28
CA ALA A 127 42.68 5.00 -1.49
C ALA A 127 42.23 4.28 -2.77
N PHE A 128 43.17 4.05 -3.69
CA PHE A 128 42.95 3.31 -4.93
C PHE A 128 43.07 1.81 -4.66
N ALA A 129 41.96 1.09 -4.71
CA ALA A 129 41.96 -0.37 -4.74
C ALA A 129 40.96 -0.89 -5.79
N LEU A 130 41.42 -1.80 -6.64
CA LEU A 130 40.60 -2.52 -7.61
C LEU A 130 39.83 -3.62 -6.87
N ASN A 131 38.55 -3.36 -6.57
CA ASN A 131 37.65 -4.33 -5.96
C ASN A 131 36.64 -4.83 -7.00
N LEU A 132 36.61 -6.14 -7.25
CA LEU A 132 35.61 -6.82 -8.09
C LEU A 132 34.27 -6.90 -7.33
N ARG A 133 33.63 -5.76 -7.09
CA ARG A 133 32.28 -5.73 -6.50
C ARG A 133 31.23 -6.04 -7.58
N PRO A 134 30.12 -6.70 -7.22
CA PRO A 134 28.98 -6.83 -8.11
C PRO A 134 28.58 -5.47 -8.66
N SER A 135 28.30 -5.41 -9.97
CA SER A 135 28.03 -4.16 -10.65
C SER A 135 26.85 -3.45 -9.98
N LYS A 136 26.91 -2.12 -9.86
CA LYS A 136 25.76 -1.32 -9.41
C LYS A 136 24.49 -1.64 -10.21
N GLY A 137 24.66 -2.03 -11.48
CA GLY A 137 23.59 -2.53 -12.35
C GLY A 137 22.86 -3.76 -11.78
N LEU A 138 23.58 -4.71 -11.17
CA LEU A 138 22.94 -5.88 -10.54
C LEU A 138 22.03 -5.48 -9.38
N TYR A 139 22.49 -4.63 -8.45
CA TYR A 139 21.64 -4.17 -7.35
C TYR A 139 20.47 -3.32 -7.81
N MET A 140 20.67 -2.48 -8.84
CA MET A 140 19.58 -1.74 -9.47
C MET A 140 18.53 -2.69 -10.05
N ALA A 141 18.97 -3.73 -10.78
CA ALA A 141 18.09 -4.75 -11.34
C ALA A 141 17.33 -5.53 -10.26
N ILE A 142 18.01 -5.94 -9.17
CA ILE A 142 17.37 -6.57 -8.01
C ILE A 142 16.31 -5.64 -7.40
N GLY A 143 16.62 -4.35 -7.24
CA GLY A 143 15.68 -3.37 -6.68
C GLY A 143 14.43 -3.19 -7.54
N ILE A 144 14.60 -3.05 -8.86
CA ILE A 144 13.49 -2.95 -9.81
C ILE A 144 12.67 -4.25 -9.82
N ALA A 145 13.33 -5.41 -9.90
CA ALA A 145 12.64 -6.70 -9.88
C ALA A 145 11.83 -6.91 -8.58
N ALA A 146 12.38 -6.51 -7.44
CA ALA A 146 11.68 -6.57 -6.16
C ALA A 146 10.45 -5.65 -6.12
N LEU A 147 10.52 -4.43 -6.67
CA LEU A 147 9.34 -3.55 -6.79
C LEU A 147 8.27 -4.12 -7.72
N LEU A 148 8.69 -4.71 -8.85
CA LEU A 148 7.78 -5.38 -9.77
C LEU A 148 7.09 -6.58 -9.09
N LEU A 149 7.84 -7.39 -8.35
CA LEU A 149 7.27 -8.51 -7.58
C LEU A 149 6.34 -8.02 -6.46
N ALA A 150 6.61 -6.86 -5.85
CA ALA A 150 5.74 -6.27 -4.83
C ALA A 150 4.37 -5.86 -5.38
N ASP A 151 4.25 -5.57 -6.68
CA ASP A 151 2.98 -5.18 -7.33
C ASP A 151 1.89 -6.26 -7.17
N LEU A 152 2.29 -7.54 -7.20
CA LEU A 152 1.37 -8.68 -7.04
C LEU A 152 0.64 -8.69 -5.69
N PRO A 153 1.35 -8.78 -4.54
CA PRO A 153 0.69 -8.73 -3.24
C PRO A 153 0.05 -7.37 -2.95
N LEU A 154 0.63 -6.26 -3.43
CA LEU A 154 0.04 -4.93 -3.27
C LEU A 154 -1.32 -4.82 -3.98
N CYS A 155 -1.47 -5.42 -5.17
CA CYS A 155 -2.76 -5.49 -5.85
C CYS A 155 -3.82 -6.19 -5.00
N ARG A 156 -3.44 -7.29 -4.34
CA ARG A 156 -4.36 -8.05 -3.47
C ARG A 156 -4.76 -7.23 -2.24
N LEU A 157 -3.80 -6.56 -1.61
CA LEU A 157 -4.04 -5.72 -0.43
C LEU A 157 -4.89 -4.50 -0.78
N ASN A 158 -4.61 -3.86 -1.91
CA ASN A 158 -5.42 -2.76 -2.43
C ASN A 158 -6.86 -3.22 -2.62
N TYR A 159 -7.08 -4.34 -3.32
CA TYR A 159 -8.40 -4.95 -3.45
C TYR A 159 -9.11 -5.18 -2.10
N GLN A 160 -8.43 -5.78 -1.13
CA GLN A 160 -9.01 -6.04 0.20
C GLN A 160 -9.39 -4.73 0.90
N PHE A 161 -8.49 -3.74 0.88
CA PHE A 161 -8.72 -2.42 1.44
C PHE A 161 -9.94 -1.75 0.82
N GLN A 162 -10.07 -1.85 -0.51
CA GLN A 162 -11.21 -1.35 -1.26
C GLN A 162 -12.53 -2.05 -0.85
N ILE A 163 -12.55 -3.37 -0.67
CA ILE A 163 -13.74 -4.07 -0.17
C ILE A 163 -14.10 -3.64 1.25
N GLN A 164 -13.13 -3.62 2.17
CA GLN A 164 -13.37 -3.25 3.56
C GLN A 164 -13.89 -1.82 3.71
N SER A 165 -13.44 -0.91 2.84
CA SER A 165 -13.84 0.50 2.90
C SER A 165 -15.23 0.76 2.31
N TYR A 166 -15.61 0.05 1.25
CA TYR A 166 -16.82 0.41 0.47
C TYR A 166 -17.90 -0.67 0.43
N VAL A 167 -17.55 -1.93 0.63
CA VAL A 167 -18.50 -3.07 0.52
C VAL A 167 -18.89 -3.57 1.91
N SER A 168 -17.92 -3.81 2.79
CA SER A 168 -18.17 -4.35 4.13
C SER A 168 -19.14 -3.51 4.98
N PRO A 169 -19.11 -2.15 4.97
CA PRO A 169 -20.08 -1.36 5.74
C PRO A 169 -21.51 -1.50 5.21
N GLY A 170 -21.68 -1.49 3.88
CA GLY A 170 -22.99 -1.72 3.24
C GLY A 170 -23.52 -3.11 3.54
N LYS A 171 -22.64 -4.11 3.53
CA LYS A 171 -22.99 -5.49 3.91
C LYS A 171 -23.47 -5.55 5.36
N ALA A 172 -22.71 -5.00 6.31
CA ALA A 172 -23.07 -5.01 7.72
C ALA A 172 -24.42 -4.32 7.97
N ARG A 173 -24.67 -3.19 7.30
CA ARG A 173 -25.96 -2.49 7.35
C ARG A 173 -27.11 -3.36 6.85
N LEU A 174 -26.95 -3.98 5.68
CA LEU A 174 -27.98 -4.85 5.10
C LEU A 174 -28.21 -6.11 5.94
N GLN A 175 -27.15 -6.71 6.48
CA GLN A 175 -27.24 -7.88 7.35
C GLN A 175 -27.93 -7.59 8.68
N ALA A 176 -27.81 -6.36 9.19
CA ALA A 176 -28.49 -5.93 10.40
C ALA A 176 -29.97 -5.55 10.18
N SER A 177 -30.45 -5.50 8.92
CA SER A 177 -31.84 -5.16 8.61
C SER A 177 -32.77 -6.37 8.79
N ASP A 178 -34.00 -6.14 9.22
CA ASP A 178 -35.03 -7.19 9.36
C ASP A 178 -35.32 -7.90 8.02
N ALA A 179 -35.13 -7.19 6.90
CA ALA A 179 -35.28 -7.72 5.56
C ALA A 179 -34.29 -8.87 5.27
N ALA A 180 -33.10 -8.88 5.88
CA ALA A 180 -32.16 -9.98 5.68
C ALA A 180 -32.67 -11.32 6.23
N ALA A 181 -33.42 -11.30 7.34
CA ALA A 181 -34.05 -12.49 7.90
C ALA A 181 -35.30 -12.89 7.10
N GLN A 182 -36.17 -11.91 6.80
CA GLN A 182 -37.44 -12.12 6.09
C GLN A 182 -37.25 -12.61 4.65
N CYS A 183 -36.21 -12.15 3.95
CA CYS A 183 -35.96 -12.45 2.55
C CYS A 183 -34.87 -13.52 2.33
N SER A 184 -34.55 -14.32 3.35
CA SER A 184 -33.41 -15.26 3.36
C SER A 184 -33.44 -16.31 2.24
N ASN A 185 -34.63 -16.76 1.84
CA ASN A 185 -34.84 -17.81 0.84
C ASN A 185 -35.35 -17.29 -0.52
N ILE A 186 -35.30 -15.98 -0.75
CA ILE A 186 -35.90 -15.35 -1.94
C ILE A 186 -34.83 -15.12 -3.02
N TYR A 187 -35.14 -15.54 -4.24
CA TYR A 187 -34.35 -15.26 -5.44
C TYR A 187 -34.70 -13.89 -6.01
N ALA A 188 -33.74 -13.22 -6.66
CA ALA A 188 -33.98 -11.88 -7.22
C ALA A 188 -35.12 -11.83 -8.25
N SER A 189 -35.32 -12.93 -9.00
CA SER A 189 -36.40 -13.06 -9.99
C SER A 189 -37.80 -13.16 -9.38
N SER A 190 -37.92 -13.70 -8.16
CA SER A 190 -39.18 -13.92 -7.46
C SER A 190 -39.44 -12.90 -6.35
N ALA A 191 -38.55 -11.93 -6.19
CA ALA A 191 -38.64 -10.93 -5.12
C ALA A 191 -39.69 -9.87 -5.47
N ASP A 192 -40.57 -9.58 -4.51
CA ASP A 192 -41.56 -8.51 -4.59
C ASP A 192 -41.50 -7.64 -3.32
N GLY A 193 -42.10 -6.45 -3.36
CA GLY A 193 -42.21 -5.52 -2.25
C GLY A 193 -40.87 -5.19 -1.57
N SER A 194 -40.80 -5.31 -0.24
CA SER A 194 -39.60 -5.01 0.55
C SER A 194 -38.41 -5.93 0.22
N CYS A 195 -38.68 -7.19 -0.16
CA CYS A 195 -37.64 -8.12 -0.55
C CYS A 195 -37.02 -7.78 -1.90
N ARG A 196 -37.79 -7.16 -2.80
CA ARG A 196 -37.24 -6.63 -4.05
C ARG A 196 -36.24 -5.52 -3.79
N THR A 197 -36.60 -4.54 -2.96
CA THR A 197 -35.70 -3.45 -2.55
C THR A 197 -34.43 -3.98 -1.89
N PHE A 198 -34.56 -4.95 -0.98
CA PHE A 198 -33.40 -5.62 -0.38
C PHE A 198 -32.50 -6.28 -1.43
N CYS A 199 -33.07 -7.07 -2.34
CA CYS A 199 -32.31 -7.70 -3.42
C CYS A 199 -31.60 -6.68 -4.32
N ASP A 200 -32.25 -5.57 -4.64
CA ASP A 200 -31.67 -4.49 -5.45
C ASP A 200 -30.51 -3.79 -4.71
N GLU A 201 -30.61 -3.56 -3.38
CA GLU A 201 -29.48 -3.06 -2.59
C GLU A 201 -28.30 -4.05 -2.54
N VAL A 202 -28.57 -5.35 -2.38
CA VAL A 202 -27.51 -6.39 -2.42
C VAL A 202 -26.86 -6.43 -3.80
N ARG A 203 -27.63 -6.21 -4.86
CA ARG A 203 -27.13 -6.15 -6.24
C ARG A 203 -26.20 -4.96 -6.43
N LEU A 204 -26.61 -3.76 -6.01
CA LEU A 204 -25.76 -2.57 -6.03
C LEU A 204 -24.45 -2.79 -5.26
N LEU A 205 -24.51 -3.47 -4.11
CA LEU A 205 -23.32 -3.80 -3.33
C LEU A 205 -22.38 -4.78 -4.06
N SER A 206 -22.95 -5.73 -4.79
CA SER A 206 -22.20 -6.69 -5.61
C SER A 206 -21.54 -6.02 -6.82
N GLU A 207 -22.22 -5.05 -7.43
CA GLU A 207 -21.69 -4.21 -8.50
C GLU A 207 -20.55 -3.29 -7.99
N GLU A 208 -20.69 -2.69 -6.81
CA GLU A 208 -19.63 -1.89 -6.17
C GLU A 208 -18.40 -2.74 -5.83
N ARG A 209 -18.61 -4.01 -5.42
CA ARG A 209 -17.52 -4.98 -5.24
C ARG A 209 -16.80 -5.25 -6.56
N LEU A 210 -17.51 -5.52 -7.66
CA LEU A 210 -16.91 -5.74 -8.98
C LEU A 210 -16.13 -4.50 -9.44
N SER A 211 -16.71 -3.32 -9.29
CA SER A 211 -16.07 -2.04 -9.56
C SER A 211 -14.76 -1.87 -8.76
N SER A 212 -14.78 -2.23 -7.48
CA SER A 212 -13.60 -2.22 -6.59
C SER A 212 -12.48 -3.16 -7.07
N VAL A 213 -12.84 -4.38 -7.51
CA VAL A 213 -11.88 -5.35 -8.08
C VAL A 213 -11.25 -4.79 -9.35
N MET A 214 -12.08 -4.30 -10.27
CA MET A 214 -11.63 -3.80 -11.56
C MET A 214 -10.77 -2.54 -11.41
N PHE A 215 -11.07 -1.69 -10.43
CA PHE A 215 -10.22 -0.56 -10.09
C PHE A 215 -8.82 -1.02 -9.65
N ALA A 216 -8.73 -1.95 -8.69
CA ALA A 216 -7.44 -2.46 -8.22
C ALA A 216 -6.64 -3.10 -9.37
N ARG A 217 -7.29 -3.90 -10.24
CA ARG A 217 -6.65 -4.48 -11.42
C ARG A 217 -6.14 -3.44 -12.41
N LYS A 218 -6.85 -2.34 -12.63
CA LYS A 218 -6.37 -1.27 -13.53
C LYS A 218 -5.14 -0.55 -12.98
N TRP A 219 -5.00 -0.51 -11.66
CA TRP A 219 -3.93 0.20 -10.98
C TRP A 219 -2.60 -0.56 -10.95
N HIS A 220 -2.66 -1.90 -10.92
CA HIS A 220 -1.50 -2.78 -10.76
C HIS A 220 -1.25 -3.58 -12.04
N VAL A 221 -0.15 -3.32 -12.74
CA VAL A 221 0.13 -3.91 -14.06
C VAL A 221 0.38 -5.42 -13.96
N LEU A 222 1.26 -5.85 -13.06
CA LEU A 222 1.56 -7.27 -12.87
C LEU A 222 0.45 -7.95 -12.08
N GLY A 223 -0.15 -7.23 -11.13
CA GLY A 223 -1.35 -7.68 -10.42
C GLY A 223 -2.50 -8.03 -11.35
N ARG A 224 -2.72 -7.21 -12.40
CA ARG A 224 -3.71 -7.47 -13.45
C ARG A 224 -3.42 -8.74 -14.20
N TRP A 225 -2.19 -8.87 -14.72
CA TRP A 225 -1.79 -10.02 -15.51
C TRP A 225 -1.93 -11.32 -14.71
N ALA A 226 -1.45 -11.34 -13.47
CA ALA A 226 -1.60 -12.50 -12.60
C ALA A 226 -3.06 -12.84 -12.30
N ALA A 227 -3.92 -11.84 -12.12
CA ALA A 227 -5.35 -12.04 -11.91
C ALA A 227 -6.03 -12.61 -13.17
N GLU A 228 -5.68 -12.14 -14.36
CA GLU A 228 -6.19 -12.65 -15.64
C GLU A 228 -5.76 -14.11 -15.88
N VAL A 229 -4.50 -14.44 -15.61
CA VAL A 229 -4.00 -15.83 -15.68
C VAL A 229 -4.74 -16.74 -14.70
N PHE A 230 -4.97 -16.27 -13.48
CA PHE A 230 -5.68 -17.05 -12.46
C PHE A 230 -7.17 -17.23 -12.79
N ASP A 231 -7.82 -16.20 -13.36
CA ASP A 231 -9.20 -16.31 -13.83
C ASP A 231 -9.31 -17.29 -15.00
N MET A 232 -8.36 -17.27 -15.94
CA MET A 232 -8.27 -18.22 -17.06
C MET A 232 -8.09 -19.66 -16.57
N ALA A 233 -7.19 -19.88 -15.60
CA ALA A 233 -6.96 -21.19 -15.02
C ALA A 233 -8.18 -21.77 -14.27
N ARG A 234 -9.10 -20.91 -13.84
CA ARG A 234 -10.33 -21.30 -13.12
C ARG A 234 -11.60 -21.27 -13.97
N ASP A 235 -11.48 -20.91 -15.25
CA ASP A 235 -12.61 -20.68 -16.15
C ASP A 235 -13.68 -19.72 -15.56
N VAL A 236 -13.21 -18.64 -14.92
CA VAL A 236 -14.09 -17.65 -14.28
C VAL A 236 -14.17 -16.40 -15.15
N GLN A 237 -15.35 -16.13 -15.71
CA GLN A 237 -15.61 -14.86 -16.39
C GLN A 237 -15.87 -13.74 -15.37
N GLN A 238 -14.97 -12.75 -15.31
CA GLN A 238 -15.16 -11.56 -14.48
C GLN A 238 -15.78 -10.44 -15.31
N GLY A 239 -17.11 -10.45 -15.41
CA GLY A 239 -17.88 -9.43 -16.11
C GLY A 239 -19.20 -9.09 -15.40
N PRO A 240 -19.94 -8.07 -15.85
CA PRO A 240 -21.26 -7.74 -15.32
C PRO A 240 -22.24 -8.93 -15.38
N SER A 241 -22.09 -9.80 -16.38
CA SER A 241 -22.84 -11.06 -16.52
C SER A 241 -22.68 -11.99 -15.32
N HIS A 242 -21.51 -12.01 -14.68
CA HIS A 242 -21.26 -12.84 -13.50
C HIS A 242 -22.12 -12.41 -12.31
N VAL A 243 -22.39 -11.10 -12.16
CA VAL A 243 -23.30 -10.62 -11.10
C VAL A 243 -24.71 -11.16 -11.35
N ASN A 244 -25.22 -11.07 -12.58
CA ASN A 244 -26.53 -11.63 -12.93
C ASN A 244 -26.60 -13.14 -12.67
N GLN A 245 -25.58 -13.89 -13.11
CA GLN A 245 -25.51 -15.33 -12.89
C GLN A 245 -25.47 -15.71 -11.40
N LEU A 246 -24.86 -14.88 -10.54
CA LEU A 246 -24.88 -15.10 -9.09
C LEU A 246 -26.29 -14.98 -8.52
N PHE A 247 -27.07 -13.98 -8.96
CA PHE A 247 -28.44 -13.78 -8.51
C PHE A 247 -29.45 -14.75 -9.11
N GLU A 248 -29.13 -15.36 -10.25
CA GLU A 248 -29.89 -16.49 -10.81
C GLU A 248 -29.66 -17.77 -10.00
N LYS A 249 -28.43 -18.00 -9.54
CA LYS A 249 -28.04 -19.25 -8.87
C LYS A 249 -28.21 -19.23 -7.35
N LYS A 250 -28.35 -18.06 -6.72
CA LYS A 250 -28.37 -17.90 -5.26
C LYS A 250 -29.42 -16.90 -4.81
N THR A 251 -29.88 -17.07 -3.57
CA THR A 251 -30.77 -16.11 -2.91
C THR A 251 -30.01 -14.81 -2.62
N CYS A 252 -30.75 -13.71 -2.47
CA CYS A 252 -30.15 -12.40 -2.20
C CYS A 252 -29.36 -12.40 -0.88
N ALA A 253 -29.83 -13.13 0.14
CA ALA A 253 -29.12 -13.25 1.41
C ALA A 253 -27.80 -14.06 1.28
N ASP A 254 -27.78 -15.10 0.46
CA ASP A 254 -26.56 -15.89 0.22
C ASP A 254 -25.53 -15.11 -0.62
N VAL A 255 -25.99 -14.33 -1.60
CA VAL A 255 -25.13 -13.39 -2.32
C VAL A 255 -24.53 -12.38 -1.34
N LEU A 256 -25.35 -11.77 -0.47
CA LEU A 256 -24.91 -10.81 0.56
C LEU A 256 -23.86 -11.41 1.50
N LYS A 257 -24.05 -12.66 1.97
CA LYS A 257 -23.04 -13.35 2.80
C LYS A 257 -21.70 -13.52 2.09
N SER A 258 -21.73 -13.71 0.77
CA SER A 258 -20.53 -13.99 -0.04
C SER A 258 -19.82 -12.75 -0.59
N VAL A 259 -20.43 -11.56 -0.52
CA VAL A 259 -19.98 -10.36 -1.24
C VAL A 259 -18.59 -9.86 -0.80
N ASP A 260 -18.24 -9.97 0.49
CA ASP A 260 -16.95 -9.54 1.02
C ASP A 260 -16.04 -10.72 1.39
N LYS A 261 -16.38 -11.95 0.98
CA LYS A 261 -15.63 -13.14 1.35
C LYS A 261 -14.19 -13.01 0.89
N SER A 262 -13.30 -12.87 1.87
CA SER A 262 -11.86 -12.74 1.68
C SER A 262 -11.15 -13.84 2.45
N ASN A 263 -9.93 -14.18 2.03
CA ASN A 263 -9.13 -15.18 2.72
C ASN A 263 -8.04 -14.45 3.52
N ASP A 264 -8.25 -14.35 4.84
CA ASP A 264 -7.39 -13.58 5.73
C ASP A 264 -5.96 -14.12 5.79
N MET A 265 -5.78 -15.44 5.65
CA MET A 265 -4.46 -16.06 5.57
C MET A 265 -3.70 -15.61 4.32
N VAL A 266 -4.35 -15.62 3.15
CA VAL A 266 -3.76 -15.13 1.90
C VAL A 266 -3.46 -13.63 1.99
N ASN A 267 -4.35 -12.86 2.61
CA ASN A 267 -4.16 -11.43 2.79
C ASN A 267 -2.95 -11.13 3.70
N ALA A 268 -2.81 -11.85 4.81
CA ALA A 268 -1.67 -11.73 5.71
C ALA A 268 -0.36 -12.13 5.00
N PHE A 269 -0.37 -13.21 4.22
CA PHE A 269 0.78 -13.61 3.42
C PHE A 269 1.18 -12.54 2.40
N CYS A 270 0.20 -11.97 1.66
CA CYS A 270 0.46 -10.86 0.74
C CYS A 270 1.02 -9.64 1.46
N LEU A 271 0.52 -9.31 2.66
CA LEU A 271 1.06 -8.19 3.45
C LEU A 271 2.54 -8.39 3.76
N VAL A 272 2.92 -9.57 4.24
CA VAL A 272 4.31 -9.90 4.55
C VAL A 272 5.17 -9.87 3.28
N LEU A 273 4.70 -10.47 2.18
CA LEU A 273 5.44 -10.52 0.93
C LEU A 273 5.66 -9.12 0.34
N ALA A 274 4.63 -8.26 0.35
CA ALA A 274 4.76 -6.87 -0.07
C ALA A 274 5.78 -6.11 0.78
N ALA A 275 5.71 -6.26 2.10
CA ALA A 275 6.65 -5.62 3.02
C ALA A 275 8.10 -6.06 2.75
N VAL A 276 8.34 -7.37 2.64
CA VAL A 276 9.67 -7.94 2.35
C VAL A 276 10.17 -7.46 0.99
N ALA A 277 9.36 -7.52 -0.06
CA ALA A 277 9.77 -7.11 -1.40
C ALA A 277 10.15 -5.63 -1.47
N VAL A 278 9.36 -4.75 -0.83
CA VAL A 278 9.69 -3.32 -0.77
C VAL A 278 10.96 -3.09 0.06
N VAL A 279 11.12 -3.77 1.20
CA VAL A 279 12.34 -3.67 2.00
C VAL A 279 13.57 -4.11 1.21
N VAL A 280 13.49 -5.24 0.48
CA VAL A 280 14.57 -5.72 -0.39
C VAL A 280 14.88 -4.68 -1.48
N ALA A 281 13.86 -4.06 -2.08
CA ALA A 281 14.06 -3.03 -3.09
C ALA A 281 14.84 -1.83 -2.55
N PHE A 282 14.41 -1.27 -1.42
CA PHE A 282 15.08 -0.12 -0.82
C PHE A 282 16.47 -0.47 -0.27
N ALA A 283 16.66 -1.69 0.24
CA ALA A 283 17.97 -2.15 0.66
C ALA A 283 18.92 -2.34 -0.53
N ALA A 284 18.43 -2.81 -1.68
CA ALA A 284 19.22 -2.87 -2.91
C ALA A 284 19.58 -1.47 -3.42
N PHE A 285 18.62 -0.52 -3.40
CA PHE A 285 18.90 0.87 -3.74
C PHE A 285 19.89 1.52 -2.77
N SER A 286 19.84 1.18 -1.48
CA SER A 286 20.81 1.70 -0.51
C SER A 286 22.24 1.26 -0.81
N LYS A 287 22.42 0.05 -1.37
CA LYS A 287 23.73 -0.40 -1.87
C LYS A 287 24.18 0.35 -3.12
N VAL A 288 23.26 0.71 -4.01
CA VAL A 288 23.58 1.54 -5.20
C VAL A 288 24.01 2.96 -4.79
N PHE A 289 23.28 3.58 -3.85
CA PHE A 289 23.48 4.99 -3.48
C PHE A 289 24.43 5.22 -2.30
N GLY A 290 24.62 4.21 -1.43
CA GLY A 290 25.38 4.31 -0.18
C GLY A 290 26.81 3.77 -0.25
N ASP A 291 27.11 2.83 -1.14
CA ASP A 291 28.34 2.02 -1.09
C ASP A 291 29.53 2.63 -1.87
N MET A 292 29.67 3.97 -1.87
CA MET A 292 30.83 4.64 -2.51
C MET A 292 32.07 4.72 -1.62
N THR A 293 31.97 4.46 -0.31
CA THR A 293 33.09 4.65 0.62
C THR A 293 32.97 3.72 1.83
N GLU A 294 33.52 2.52 1.72
CA GLU A 294 34.17 1.80 2.83
C GLU A 294 34.72 0.47 2.29
N THR A 295 36.05 0.35 2.25
CA THR A 295 36.83 -0.61 3.05
C THR A 295 38.28 -0.55 2.59
N ASN A 296 39.16 -0.05 3.46
CA ASN A 296 40.47 -0.62 3.79
C ASN A 296 41.05 0.19 4.97
N LEU A 297 40.66 -0.20 6.18
CA LEU A 297 41.25 0.28 7.44
C LEU A 297 41.77 -0.90 8.28
N HIS A 298 42.18 -1.97 7.60
CA HIS A 298 42.95 -3.06 8.18
C HIS A 298 44.05 -3.45 7.19
N THR A 299 45.18 -2.75 7.28
CA THR A 299 46.54 -3.29 7.23
C THR A 299 47.49 -2.13 7.54
N ASP A 300 48.25 -2.34 8.61
CA ASP A 300 49.41 -1.61 9.13
C ASP A 300 49.15 -0.39 10.04
#